data_AF-A0A932K892-F1
#
_entry.id   AF-A0A932K892-F1
#
_cell.length_a   1.000
_cell.length_b   1.000
_cell.length_c   1.000
_cell.angle_alpha   90.00
_cell.angle_beta   90.00
_cell.angle_gamma   90.00
#
_symmetry.space_group_name_H-M   'P 1'
#
loop_
_entity.id
_entity.type
_entity.pdbx_description
1 polymer ?
#
loop_
_entity_poly.entity_id
_entity_poly.type
_entity_poly.pdbx_seq_one_letter_code
_entity_poly.pdbx_strand_id
1 'polypeptide(L)' 'CMERDTIQPLFGINKELNVQFVLGYSREEFTSTLRHIAEGTIPTEPLITGKVGVEGVAQAFADLGSPEHHAKIMVEPWRS' A
#
# COMPACT_ATOMS: atom_id res chain seq x y z
N CYS A 1 -11.61 12.69 8.55
CA CYS A 1 -10.14 12.72 8.34
C CYS A 1 -9.46 12.68 9.72
N MET A 2 -8.23 12.17 9.84
CA MET A 2 -7.59 11.64 11.08
C MET A 2 -8.27 12.01 12.40
N GLU A 3 -8.74 10.97 13.11
CA GLU A 3 -9.43 11.09 14.39
C GLU A 3 -8.54 10.66 15.54
N ARG A 4 -8.98 10.91 16.77
CA ARG A 4 -8.22 10.53 17.96
C ARG A 4 -8.30 9.02 18.17
N ASP A 5 -7.16 8.34 18.08
CA ASP A 5 -7.04 6.96 18.54
C ASP A 5 -7.21 6.86 20.06
N THR A 6 -8.01 5.91 20.52
CA THR A 6 -8.18 5.59 21.94
C THR A 6 -7.83 4.13 22.17
N ILE A 7 -6.90 3.87 23.08
CA ILE A 7 -6.48 2.51 23.45
C ILE A 7 -6.83 2.21 24.91
N GLN A 8 -7.14 0.95 25.22
CA GLN A 8 -7.28 0.45 26.59
C GLN A 8 -6.11 -0.49 26.93
N PRO A 9 -5.01 0.02 27.51
CA PRO A 9 -3.77 -0.74 27.68
C PRO A 9 -3.92 -2.00 28.53
N LEU A 10 -4.88 -2.02 29.47
CA LEU A 10 -5.11 -3.14 30.37
C LEU A 10 -5.35 -4.48 29.62
N PHE A 11 -6.04 -4.45 28.48
CA PHE A 11 -6.25 -5.68 27.69
C PHE A 11 -4.96 -6.17 27.03
N GLY A 12 -4.13 -5.26 26.54
CA GLY A 12 -2.83 -5.57 25.95
C GLY A 12 -1.86 -6.14 26.98
N ILE A 13 -1.82 -5.56 28.18
CA ILE A 13 -0.95 -6.02 29.29
C ILE A 13 -1.26 -7.48 29.67
N ASN A 14 -2.54 -7.83 29.83
CA ASN A 14 -2.94 -9.20 30.22
C ASN A 14 -2.59 -10.27 29.17
N LYS A 15 -2.29 -9.85 27.94
CA LYS A 15 -1.92 -10.71 26.82
C LYS A 15 -0.48 -10.49 26.36
N GLU A 16 0.26 -9.67 27.10
CA GLU A 16 1.65 -9.28 26.79
C GLU A 16 1.81 -8.79 25.33
N LEU A 17 0.82 -8.04 24.82
CA LEU A 17 0.83 -7.55 23.44
C LEU A 17 1.76 -6.36 23.26
N ASN A 18 2.40 -6.29 22.09
CA ASN A 18 3.16 -5.13 21.62
C ASN A 18 2.37 -4.38 20.53
N VAL A 19 2.38 -3.05 20.58
CA VAL A 19 1.88 -2.18 19.51
C VAL A 19 3.03 -1.30 19.06
N GLN A 20 3.42 -1.43 17.79
CA GLN A 20 4.48 -0.65 17.16
C GLN A 20 3.92 0.15 16.00
N PHE A 21 4.19 1.45 16.00
CA PHE A 21 3.87 2.33 14.89
C PHE A 21 5.03 2.34 13.89
N VAL A 22 4.73 2.24 12.60
CA VAL A 22 5.71 2.24 11.50
C VAL A 22 5.36 3.30 10.47
N LEU A 23 6.38 3.98 9.94
CA LEU A 23 6.23 4.99 8.90
C LEU A 23 7.41 4.90 7.94
N GLY A 24 7.11 4.71 6.65
CA GLY A 24 8.13 4.59 5.61
C GLY A 24 9.00 3.34 5.77
N TYR A 25 10.16 3.39 5.13
CA TYR A 25 11.13 2.30 5.09
C TYR A 25 12.54 2.88 4.88
N SER A 26 13.53 2.18 5.40
CA SER A 26 14.96 2.43 5.14
C SER A 26 15.35 2.06 3.72
N ARG A 27 16.54 2.50 3.29
CA ARG A 27 17.10 2.14 1.97
C ARG A 27 17.35 0.65 1.87
N GLU A 28 17.79 0.04 2.96
CA GLU A 28 18.12 -1.37 3.08
C GLU A 28 16.86 -2.23 2.94
N GLU A 29 15.78 -1.86 3.63
CA GLU A 29 14.46 -2.52 3.51
C GLU A 29 13.90 -2.41 2.08
N PHE A 30 14.03 -1.24 1.45
CA PHE A 30 13.59 -1.05 0.07
C PHE A 30 14.38 -1.93 -0.90
N THR A 31 15.71 -1.97 -0.76
CA THR A 31 16.60 -2.80 -1.59
C THR A 31 16.27 -4.29 -1.44
N SER A 32 16.07 -4.75 -0.20
CA SER A 32 15.68 -6.13 0.08
C SER A 32 14.35 -6.49 -0.56
N THR A 33 13.36 -5.59 -0.50
CA THR A 33 12.04 -5.77 -1.10
C THR A 33 12.14 -5.87 -2.63
N LEU A 34 12.90 -4.99 -3.28
CA LEU A 34 13.12 -5.06 -4.73
C LEU A 34 13.77 -6.39 -5.16
N ARG A 35 14.75 -6.87 -4.36
CA ARG A 35 15.36 -8.18 -4.60
C ARG A 35 14.34 -9.31 -4.48
N HIS A 36 13.49 -9.30 -3.45
CA HIS A 36 12.43 -10.31 -3.30
C HIS A 36 11.42 -10.29 -4.46
N ILE A 37 11.13 -9.11 -5.03
CA ILE A 37 10.28 -9.00 -6.23
C ILE A 37 11.00 -9.61 -7.44
N ALA A 38 12.27 -9.26 -7.65
CA ALA A 38 13.07 -9.77 -8.77
C ALA A 38 13.29 -11.29 -8.73
N GLU A 39 13.43 -11.86 -7.53
CA GLU A 39 13.56 -13.31 -7.29
C GLU A 39 12.21 -14.05 -7.35
N GLY A 40 11.08 -13.33 -7.47
CA GLY A 40 9.74 -13.92 -7.47
C GLY A 40 9.21 -14.35 -6.11
N THR A 41 9.96 -14.10 -5.03
CA THR A 41 9.57 -14.39 -3.63
C THR A 41 8.35 -13.57 -3.21
N ILE A 42 8.20 -12.36 -3.74
CA ILE A 42 7.02 -11.50 -3.53
C ILE A 42 6.40 -11.20 -4.91
N PRO A 43 5.37 -11.94 -5.35
CA PRO A 43 4.69 -11.68 -6.61
C PRO A 43 3.82 -10.41 -6.48
N THR A 44 4.19 -9.35 -7.20
CA THR A 44 3.50 -8.04 -7.12
C THR A 44 2.53 -7.78 -8.25
N GLU A 45 2.59 -8.53 -9.36
CA GLU A 45 1.68 -8.34 -10.51
C GLU A 45 0.19 -8.35 -10.11
N PRO A 46 -0.30 -9.25 -9.22
CA PRO A 46 -1.71 -9.26 -8.81
C PRO A 46 -2.16 -8.00 -8.05
N LEU A 47 -1.23 -7.20 -7.52
CA LEU A 47 -1.57 -5.94 -6.86
C LEU A 47 -2.10 -4.92 -7.88
N ILE A 48 -1.64 -4.99 -9.13
CA ILE A 48 -1.99 -4.04 -10.20
C ILE A 48 -3.38 -4.41 -10.75
N THR A 49 -4.39 -3.70 -10.28
CA THR A 49 -5.79 -3.90 -10.68
C THR A 49 -6.23 -3.03 -11.86
N GLY A 50 -5.40 -2.07 -12.27
CA GLY A 50 -5.70 -1.17 -13.39
C GLY A 50 -4.44 -0.51 -13.95
N LYS A 51 -4.51 -0.08 -15.20
CA LYS A 51 -3.43 0.65 -15.89
C LYS A 51 -4.02 1.80 -16.70
N VAL A 52 -3.42 2.99 -16.63
CA VAL A 52 -3.91 4.20 -17.32
C VAL A 52 -2.76 4.97 -17.96
N GLY A 53 -3.03 5.68 -19.06
CA GLY A 53 -2.14 6.74 -19.56
C GLY A 53 -2.20 7.99 -18.67
N VAL A 54 -1.36 8.99 -18.96
CA VAL A 54 -1.31 10.24 -18.17
C VAL A 54 -2.66 10.97 -18.16
N GLU A 55 -3.37 10.95 -19.28
CA GLU A 55 -4.70 11.59 -19.41
C GLU A 55 -5.76 10.95 -18.51
N GLY A 56 -5.60 9.66 -18.16
CA GLY A 56 -6.53 8.91 -17.31
C GLY A 56 -6.33 9.09 -15.81
N VAL A 57 -5.33 9.86 -15.37
CA VAL A 57 -5.00 10.01 -13.94
C VAL A 57 -6.16 10.58 -13.14
N ALA A 58 -6.87 11.59 -13.66
CA ALA A 58 -8.00 12.19 -12.97
C ALA A 58 -9.13 11.17 -12.69
N GLN A 59 -9.45 10.34 -13.68
CA GLN A 59 -10.46 9.28 -13.52
C GLN A 59 -9.97 8.20 -12.54
N ALA A 60 -8.69 7.81 -12.61
CA ALA A 60 -8.11 6.83 -11.70
C ALA A 60 -8.25 7.23 -10.22
N PHE A 61 -8.11 8.52 -9.90
CA PHE A 61 -8.37 9.02 -8.54
C PHE A 61 -9.85 8.91 -8.13
N ALA A 62 -10.78 9.19 -9.06
CA ALA A 62 -12.21 9.02 -8.79
C ALA A 62 -12.58 7.54 -8.56
N ASP A 63 -12.01 6.64 -9.37
CA ASP A 63 -12.23 5.20 -9.25
C ASP A 63 -11.70 4.65 -7.91
N LEU A 64 -10.52 5.12 -7.48
CA LEU A 64 -9.93 4.76 -6.18
C LEU A 64 -10.69 5.34 -4.97
N GLY A 65 -11.68 6.22 -5.19
CA GLY A 65 -12.59 6.67 -4.15
C GLY A 65 -13.49 5.55 -3.60
N SER A 66 -13.64 4.44 -4.34
CA SER A 66 -14.36 3.24 -3.91
C SER A 66 -13.42 2.02 -3.88
N PRO A 67 -13.31 1.30 -2.75
CA PRO A 67 -12.41 0.16 -2.65
C PRO A 67 -12.91 -1.11 -3.37
N GLU A 68 -14.13 -1.10 -3.91
CA GLU A 68 -14.79 -2.29 -4.46
C GLU A 68 -14.24 -2.74 -5.83
N HIS A 69 -13.60 -1.85 -6.59
CA HIS A 69 -13.18 -2.12 -7.97
C HIS A 69 -11.67 -2.15 -8.18
N HIS A 70 -10.93 -1.24 -7.54
CA HIS A 70 -9.49 -1.12 -7.73
C HIS A 70 -8.74 -0.98 -6.40
N ALA A 71 -7.56 -1.58 -6.35
CA ALA A 71 -6.61 -1.44 -5.25
C ALA A 71 -5.39 -0.59 -5.67
N LYS A 72 -4.64 -1.04 -6.69
CA LYS A 72 -3.53 -0.30 -7.29
C LYS A 72 -3.80 -0.05 -8.77
N ILE A 73 -3.71 1.21 -9.18
CA ILE A 73 -3.71 1.61 -10.60
C ILE A 73 -2.29 2.09 -10.94
N MET A 74 -1.73 1.60 -12.05
CA MET A 74 -0.42 1.99 -12.54
C MET A 74 -0.55 3.00 -13.68
N VAL A 75 0.19 4.10 -13.61
CA VAL A 75 0.29 5.07 -14.69
C VAL A 75 1.41 4.63 -15.63
N GLU A 76 1.10 4.47 -16.90
CA GLU A 76 2.04 4.12 -17.96
C GLU A 76 2.24 5.35 -18.85
N PRO A 77 3.28 6.17 -18.61
CA PRO A 77 3.45 7.47 -19.27
C PRO A 77 3.71 7.37 -20.78
N TRP A 78 3.95 6.18 -21.30
CA TRP A 78 4.12 5.90 -22.72
C TRP A 78 2.80 5.59 -23.44
N ARG A 79 1.68 5.42 -22.73
CA ARG A 79 0.35 5.25 -23.33
C ARG A 79 -0.29 6.62 -23.56
N SER A 80 -0.69 6.90 -24.79
CA SER A 80 -1.60 8.00 -25.15
C SER A 80 -3.01 7.63 -24.75
#